data_AF-A0AAN5P7R9-F1
#
_entry.id   AF-A0AAN5P7R9-F1
#
_cell.length_a   1.000
_cell.length_b   1.000
_cell.length_c   1.000
_cell.angle_alpha   90.00
_cell.angle_beta   90.00
_cell.angle_gamma   90.00
#
_symmetry.space_group_name_H-M   'P 1'
#
loop_
_entity.id
_entity.type
_entity.pdbx_description
1 polymer ?
#
loop_
_entity_poly.entity_id
_entity_poly.type
_entity_poly.pdbx_seq_one_letter_code
_entity_poly.pdbx_strand_id
1 'polypeptide(L)'
;MSEAIDETIKEIAVRHGVVLSKDDPILILQTMNERLLEETRKAQQEMLAQFKEEMENISSQWKDDAKDKAEKVLSAALASSKAAMSKLLQESTSESVRTMKKMISDSLTEACDLTQQARRFSRFSLLSSIAILIGFVLTCVVHFLR
;
A
#
# COMPACT_ATOMS: atom_id res chain seq x y z
N MET A 1 5.15 -64.64 8.93
CA MET A 1 3.75 -64.90 8.53
C MET A 1 3.31 -66.33 8.83
N SER A 2 4.05 -67.38 8.42
CA SER A 2 3.71 -68.77 8.80
C SER A 2 3.59 -68.98 10.30
N GLU A 3 4.52 -68.43 11.10
CA GLU A 3 4.51 -68.60 12.56
C GLU A 3 3.26 -68.01 13.24
N ALA A 4 2.79 -66.84 12.81
CA ALA A 4 1.60 -66.21 13.37
C ALA A 4 0.32 -67.00 13.04
N ILE A 5 0.25 -67.58 11.84
CA ILE A 5 -0.86 -68.45 11.43
C ILE A 5 -0.81 -69.78 12.20
N ASP A 6 0.36 -70.40 12.34
CA ASP A 6 0.54 -71.66 13.07
C ASP A 6 0.21 -71.49 14.58
N GLU A 7 0.51 -70.31 15.14
CA GLU A 7 0.14 -69.94 16.51
C GLU A 7 -1.38 -69.74 16.66
N THR A 8 -2.01 -69.09 15.68
CA THR A 8 -3.47 -68.91 15.62
C THR A 8 -4.20 -70.25 15.50
N ILE A 9 -3.71 -71.18 14.68
CA ILE A 9 -4.26 -72.55 14.53
C ILE A 9 -4.18 -73.30 15.87
N LYS A 10 -3.05 -73.22 16.58
CA LYS A 10 -2.90 -73.82 17.91
C LYS A 10 -3.85 -73.20 18.93
N GLU A 11 -4.00 -71.88 18.94
CA GLU A 11 -4.90 -71.20 19.86
C GLU A 11 -6.36 -71.60 19.63
N ILE A 12 -6.80 -71.69 18.37
CA ILE A 12 -8.15 -72.13 18.01
C ILE A 12 -8.39 -73.57 18.48
N ALA A 13 -7.40 -74.45 18.28
CA ALA A 13 -7.49 -75.84 18.73
C ALA A 13 -7.62 -75.95 20.26
N VAL A 14 -6.86 -75.16 21.02
CA VAL A 14 -6.90 -75.16 22.49
C VAL A 14 -8.19 -74.55 23.04
N ARG A 15 -8.65 -73.43 22.50
CA ARG A 15 -9.82 -72.70 23.02
C ARG A 15 -11.16 -73.30 22.58
N HIS A 16 -11.22 -73.80 21.35
CA HIS A 16 -12.48 -74.19 20.72
C HIS A 16 -12.55 -75.69 20.40
N GLY A 17 -11.46 -76.44 20.60
CA GLY A 17 -11.43 -77.89 20.34
C GLY A 17 -11.48 -78.26 18.86
N VAL A 18 -11.29 -77.30 17.96
CA VAL A 18 -11.37 -77.49 16.49
C VAL A 18 -9.96 -77.51 15.90
N VAL A 19 -9.60 -78.59 15.22
CA VAL A 19 -8.32 -78.73 14.53
C VAL A 19 -8.49 -78.29 13.08
N LEU A 20 -7.83 -77.19 12.71
CA LEU A 20 -7.81 -76.69 11.33
C LEU A 20 -6.63 -77.31 10.57
N SER A 21 -6.88 -77.80 9.36
CA SER A 21 -5.84 -78.24 8.42
C SER A 21 -5.34 -77.06 7.59
N LYS A 22 -4.14 -77.13 7.01
CA LYS A 22 -3.63 -76.09 6.10
C LYS A 22 -4.50 -75.88 4.85
N ASP A 23 -5.24 -76.91 4.45
CA ASP A 23 -6.18 -76.86 3.32
C ASP A 23 -7.61 -76.49 3.76
N ASP A 24 -7.80 -76.09 5.03
CA ASP A 24 -9.12 -75.70 5.53
C ASP A 24 -9.60 -74.43 4.80
N PRO A 25 -10.83 -74.41 4.26
CA PRO A 25 -11.40 -73.25 3.56
C PRO A 25 -11.35 -71.96 4.38
N ILE A 26 -11.42 -72.03 5.72
CA ILE A 26 -11.34 -70.87 6.61
C ILE A 26 -9.94 -70.23 6.54
N LEU A 27 -8.87 -71.03 6.50
CA LEU A 27 -7.50 -70.52 6.38
C LEU A 27 -7.21 -69.95 4.99
N ILE A 28 -7.82 -70.52 3.94
CA ILE A 28 -7.76 -69.97 2.59
C ILE A 28 -8.42 -68.58 2.55
N LEU A 29 -9.61 -68.43 3.14
CA LEU A 29 -10.29 -67.15 3.25
C LEU A 29 -9.48 -66.12 4.05
N GLN A 30 -8.85 -66.54 5.14
CA GLN A 30 -7.97 -65.65 5.91
C GLN A 30 -6.79 -65.16 5.06
N THR A 31 -6.15 -66.05 4.31
CA THR A 31 -5.03 -65.69 3.42
C THR A 31 -5.49 -64.71 2.32
N MET A 32 -6.66 -64.94 1.73
CA MET A 32 -7.24 -64.02 0.73
C MET A 32 -7.58 -62.66 1.35
N ASN A 33 -8.12 -62.63 2.56
CA ASN A 33 -8.47 -61.40 3.25
C ASN A 33 -7.23 -60.58 3.62
N GLU A 34 -6.16 -61.22 4.10
CA GLU A 34 -4.87 -60.56 4.35
C GLU A 34 -4.30 -59.93 3.09
N ARG A 35 -4.34 -60.65 1.97
CA ARG A 35 -3.89 -60.12 0.67
C ARG A 35 -4.75 -58.95 0.21
N LEU A 36 -6.07 -59.04 0.35
CA LEU A 36 -6.99 -57.95 0.03
C LEU A 36 -6.73 -56.71 0.90
N LEU A 37 -6.47 -56.89 2.20
CA LEU A 37 -6.12 -55.80 3.11
C LEU A 37 -4.78 -55.15 2.72
N GLU A 38 -3.79 -55.93 2.30
CA GLU A 38 -2.51 -55.40 1.85
C GLU A 38 -2.64 -54.62 0.54
N GLU A 39 -3.39 -55.15 -0.43
CA GLU A 39 -3.69 -54.46 -1.70
C GLU A 39 -4.48 -53.17 -1.46
N THR A 40 -5.46 -53.20 -0.55
CA THR A 40 -6.23 -52.01 -0.15
C THR A 40 -5.34 -50.96 0.50
N ARG A 41 -4.41 -51.36 1.39
CA ARG A 41 -3.46 -50.44 2.01
C ARG A 41 -2.53 -49.80 0.98
N LYS A 42 -2.05 -50.56 -0.01
CA LYS A 42 -1.22 -50.03 -1.10
C LYS A 42 -2.00 -49.02 -1.95
N ALA A 43 -3.22 -49.37 -2.36
CA ALA A 43 -4.08 -48.46 -3.12
C ALA A 43 -4.41 -47.17 -2.35
N GLN A 44 -4.66 -47.27 -1.04
CA GLN A 44 -4.87 -46.09 -0.18
C GLN A 44 -3.61 -45.22 -0.06
N GLN A 45 -2.42 -45.83 0.04
CA GLN A 45 -1.16 -45.08 0.09
C GLN A 45 -0.90 -44.34 -1.23
N GLU A 46 -1.14 -44.97 -2.38
CA GLU A 46 -1.01 -44.33 -3.69
C GLU A 46 -1.98 -43.17 -3.84
N MET A 47 -3.25 -43.36 -3.45
CA MET A 47 -4.26 -42.29 -3.46
C MET A 47 -3.86 -41.10 -2.58
N LEU A 48 -3.33 -41.37 -1.37
CA LEU A 48 -2.86 -40.31 -0.48
C LEU A 48 -1.62 -39.58 -1.03
N ALA A 49 -0.72 -40.29 -1.72
CA ALA A 49 0.43 -39.69 -2.37
C ALA A 49 0.00 -38.74 -3.50
N GLN A 50 -0.94 -39.17 -4.35
CA GLN A 50 -1.52 -38.34 -5.40
C GLN A 50 -2.25 -37.12 -4.83
N PHE A 51 -3.07 -37.30 -3.79
CA PHE A 51 -3.75 -36.20 -3.13
C PHE A 51 -2.77 -35.16 -2.57
N LYS A 52 -1.67 -35.60 -1.98
CA LYS A 52 -0.62 -34.72 -1.48
C LYS A 52 0.04 -33.94 -2.62
N GLU A 53 0.36 -34.60 -3.74
CA GLU A 53 0.93 -33.97 -4.92
C GLU A 53 -0.01 -32.91 -5.52
N GLU A 54 -1.29 -33.22 -5.67
CA GLU A 54 -2.30 -32.26 -6.13
C GLU A 54 -2.41 -31.06 -5.19
N MET A 55 -2.41 -31.31 -3.88
CA MET A 55 -2.46 -30.24 -2.88
C MET A 55 -1.22 -29.34 -2.94
N GLU A 56 -0.03 -29.91 -3.12
CA GLU A 56 1.21 -29.13 -3.31
C GLU A 56 1.17 -28.29 -4.59
N ASN A 57 0.65 -28.86 -5.68
CA ASN A 57 0.47 -28.15 -6.95
C ASN A 57 -0.51 -26.96 -6.81
N ILE A 58 -1.70 -27.20 -6.24
CA ILE A 58 -2.70 -26.15 -5.99
C ILE A 58 -2.12 -25.08 -5.08
N SER A 59 -1.42 -25.46 -4.00
CA SER A 59 -0.79 -24.53 -3.07
C SER A 59 0.25 -23.64 -3.77
N SER A 60 1.07 -24.22 -4.66
CA SER A 60 2.04 -23.45 -5.43
C SER A 60 1.35 -22.46 -6.38
N GLN A 61 0.31 -22.90 -7.10
CA GLN A 61 -0.46 -22.03 -7.99
C GLN A 61 -1.10 -20.87 -7.21
N TRP A 62 -1.71 -21.17 -6.05
CA TRP A 62 -2.31 -20.16 -5.19
C TRP A 62 -1.30 -19.13 -4.67
N LYS A 63 -0.09 -19.56 -4.32
CA LYS A 63 1.00 -18.67 -3.92
C LYS A 63 1.36 -17.71 -5.04
N ASP A 64 1.50 -18.21 -6.26
CA ASP A 64 1.88 -17.40 -7.41
C ASP A 64 0.74 -16.44 -7.82
N ASP A 65 -0.50 -16.91 -7.82
CA ASP A 65 -1.70 -16.08 -8.07
C ASP A 65 -1.87 -14.99 -7.01
N ALA A 66 -1.67 -15.31 -5.73
CA ALA A 66 -1.75 -14.35 -4.65
C ALA A 66 -0.67 -13.27 -4.80
N LYS A 67 0.55 -13.66 -5.20
CA LYS A 67 1.63 -12.72 -5.48
C LYS A 67 1.30 -11.80 -6.65
N ASP A 68 0.86 -12.34 -7.79
CA ASP A 68 0.50 -11.55 -8.97
C ASP A 68 -0.65 -10.57 -8.67
N LYS A 69 -1.68 -11.02 -7.94
CA LYS A 69 -2.77 -10.13 -7.49
C LYS A 69 -2.27 -9.04 -6.55
N ALA A 70 -1.41 -9.36 -5.59
CA ALA A 70 -0.83 -8.38 -4.68
C ALA A 70 0.01 -7.34 -5.44
N GLU A 71 0.84 -7.78 -6.39
CA GLU A 71 1.65 -6.89 -7.24
C GLU A 71 0.78 -5.98 -8.11
N LYS A 72 -0.29 -6.50 -8.71
CA LYS A 72 -1.25 -5.70 -9.50
C LYS A 72 -1.96 -4.65 -8.65
N VAL A 73 -2.48 -5.04 -7.49
CA VAL A 73 -3.17 -4.11 -6.57
C VAL A 73 -2.21 -3.04 -6.07
N LEU A 74 -1.00 -3.44 -5.66
CA LEU A 74 0.03 -2.51 -5.20
C LEU A 74 0.43 -1.53 -6.32
N SER A 75 0.65 -2.02 -7.53
CA SER A 75 1.01 -1.19 -8.69
C SER A 75 -0.10 -0.20 -9.05
N ALA A 76 -1.37 -0.64 -9.02
CA ALA A 76 -2.51 0.23 -9.25
C ALA A 76 -2.65 1.30 -8.17
N ALA A 77 -2.49 0.92 -6.90
CA ALA A 77 -2.51 1.84 -5.78
C ALA A 77 -1.37 2.88 -5.87
N LEU A 78 -0.17 2.43 -6.24
CA LEU A 78 1.01 3.28 -6.36
C LEU A 78 0.91 4.24 -7.55
N ALA A 79 0.36 3.78 -8.68
CA ALA A 79 0.04 4.63 -9.82
C ALA A 79 -1.00 5.71 -9.46
N SER A 80 -2.06 5.32 -8.75
CA SER A 80 -3.09 6.25 -8.26
C SER A 80 -2.51 7.27 -7.29
N SER A 81 -1.68 6.83 -6.33
CA SER A 81 -1.01 7.70 -5.37
C SER A 81 -0.09 8.71 -6.06
N LYS A 82 0.70 8.26 -7.06
CA LYS A 82 1.56 9.14 -7.86
C LYS A 82 0.76 10.18 -8.64
N ALA A 83 -0.37 9.79 -9.23
CA ALA A 83 -1.25 10.71 -9.94
C ALA A 83 -1.85 11.77 -8.98
N ALA A 84 -2.33 11.33 -7.81
CA ALA A 84 -2.85 12.23 -6.78
C ALA A 84 -1.78 13.21 -6.27
N MET A 85 -0.57 12.73 -5.99
CA MET A 85 0.55 13.57 -5.58
C MET A 85 0.94 14.58 -6.65
N SER A 86 1.03 14.16 -7.92
CA SER A 86 1.33 15.08 -9.02
C SER A 86 0.28 16.18 -9.14
N LYS A 87 -1.00 15.84 -8.99
CA LYS A 87 -2.10 16.80 -9.03
C LYS A 87 -2.01 17.79 -7.86
N LEU A 88 -1.85 17.29 -6.63
CA LEU A 88 -1.71 18.13 -5.44
C LEU A 88 -0.50 19.07 -5.55
N LEU A 89 0.66 18.56 -6.00
CA LEU A 89 1.85 19.37 -6.19
C LEU A 89 1.62 20.47 -7.23
N GLN A 90 0.95 20.16 -8.34
CA GLN A 90 0.63 21.14 -9.36
C GLN A 90 -0.34 22.22 -8.83
N GLU A 91 -1.38 21.82 -8.11
CA GLU A 91 -2.35 22.73 -7.49
C GLU A 91 -1.66 23.64 -6.47
N SER A 92 -0.93 23.08 -5.50
CA SER A 92 -0.21 23.84 -4.47
C SER A 92 0.87 24.75 -5.04
N THR A 93 1.58 24.32 -6.09
CA THR A 93 2.56 25.16 -6.78
C THR A 93 1.87 26.32 -7.48
N SER A 94 0.76 26.07 -8.18
CA SER A 94 0.01 27.12 -8.87
C SER A 94 -0.57 28.15 -7.90
N GLU A 95 -1.07 27.70 -6.76
CA GLU A 95 -1.59 28.55 -5.70
C GLU A 95 -0.48 29.37 -5.04
N SER A 96 0.67 28.77 -4.76
CA SER A 96 1.84 29.47 -4.23
C SER A 96 2.34 30.55 -5.18
N VAL A 97 2.45 30.24 -6.49
CA VAL A 97 2.85 31.22 -7.51
C VAL A 97 1.82 32.34 -7.61
N ARG A 98 0.52 32.04 -7.55
CA ARG A 98 -0.54 33.06 -7.55
C ARG A 98 -0.44 33.98 -6.34
N THR A 99 -0.24 33.42 -5.15
CA THR A 99 -0.10 34.16 -3.90
C THR A 99 1.16 35.03 -3.93
N MET A 100 2.29 34.49 -4.39
CA MET A 100 3.54 35.24 -4.56
C MET A 100 3.38 36.39 -5.55
N LYS A 101 2.76 36.16 -6.72
CA LYS A 101 2.48 37.21 -7.70
C LYS A 101 1.59 38.30 -7.12
N LYS A 102 0.59 37.92 -6.32
CA LYS A 102 -0.28 38.87 -5.62
C LYS A 102 0.51 39.72 -4.63
N MET A 103 1.29 39.10 -3.74
CA MET A 103 2.14 39.82 -2.79
C MET A 103 3.11 40.78 -3.47
N ILE A 104 3.78 40.34 -4.54
CA ILE A 104 4.69 41.20 -5.32
C ILE A 104 3.93 42.39 -5.92
N SER A 105 2.75 42.15 -6.50
CA SER A 105 1.91 43.20 -7.08
C SER A 105 1.45 44.19 -6.02
N ASP A 106 0.97 43.70 -4.88
CA ASP A 106 0.48 44.51 -3.77
C ASP A 106 1.62 45.38 -3.20
N SER A 107 2.80 44.80 -2.98
CA SER A 107 3.99 45.55 -2.55
C SER A 107 4.47 46.57 -3.59
N LEU A 108 4.38 46.25 -4.89
CA LEU A 108 4.75 47.20 -5.95
C LEU A 108 3.76 48.38 -6.00
N THR A 109 2.46 48.12 -5.83
CA THR A 109 1.45 49.18 -5.75
C THR A 109 1.66 50.07 -4.53
N GLU A 110 1.96 49.48 -3.37
CA GLU A 110 2.25 50.22 -2.14
C GLU A 110 3.49 51.11 -2.30
N ALA A 111 4.57 50.59 -2.90
CA ALA A 111 5.78 51.36 -3.18
C ALA A 111 5.53 52.52 -4.16
N CYS A 112 4.73 52.30 -5.21
CA CYS A 112 4.32 53.33 -6.14
C CYS A 112 3.48 54.43 -5.45
N ASP A 113 2.52 54.04 -4.61
CA ASP A 113 1.67 54.97 -3.86
C ASP A 113 2.49 55.82 -2.89
N LEU A 114 3.41 55.21 -2.13
CA LEU A 114 4.34 55.93 -1.24
C LEU A 114 5.20 56.92 -2.03
N THR A 115 5.72 56.52 -3.19
CA THR A 115 6.52 57.40 -4.06
C THR A 115 5.69 58.56 -4.60
N GLN A 116 4.43 58.32 -4.97
CA GLN A 116 3.52 59.35 -5.46
C GLN A 116 3.15 60.34 -4.34
N GLN A 117 2.89 59.84 -3.13
CA GLN A 117 2.65 60.66 -1.95
C GLN A 117 3.86 61.53 -1.61
N ALA A 118 5.07 60.96 -1.61
CA ALA A 118 6.31 61.71 -1.39
C ALA A 118 6.51 62.82 -2.42
N ARG A 119 6.23 62.56 -3.70
CA ARG A 119 6.25 63.59 -4.76
C ARG A 119 5.23 64.70 -4.53
N ARG A 120 4.00 64.36 -4.13
CA ARG A 120 2.97 65.36 -3.80
C ARG A 120 3.41 66.22 -2.61
N PHE A 121 3.90 65.60 -1.55
CA PHE A 121 4.40 66.30 -0.37
C PHE A 121 5.56 67.24 -0.72
N SER A 122 6.51 66.80 -1.54
CA SER A 122 7.60 67.63 -2.06
C SER A 122 7.08 68.86 -2.83
N ARG A 123 6.06 68.70 -3.69
CA ARG A 123 5.42 69.83 -4.39
C ARG A 123 4.74 70.81 -3.44
N PHE A 124 4.01 70.30 -2.43
CA PHE A 124 3.39 71.15 -1.41
C PHE A 124 4.44 71.90 -0.58
N SER A 125 5.54 71.23 -0.22
CA SER A 125 6.65 71.85 0.51
C SER A 125 7.34 72.95 -0.31
N LEU A 126 7.54 72.75 -1.62
CA LEU A 126 8.06 73.78 -2.52
C LEU A 126 7.12 75.00 -2.59
N LEU A 127 5.81 74.79 -2.76
CA LEU A 127 4.83 75.88 -2.80
C LEU A 127 4.77 76.65 -1.47
N SER A 128 4.79 75.93 -0.34
CA SER A 128 4.84 76.53 0.99
C SER A 128 6.09 77.37 1.18
N SER A 129 7.25 76.86 0.77
CA SER A 129 8.53 77.58 0.85
C SER A 129 8.52 78.86 0.01
N ILE A 130 7.97 78.82 -1.21
CA ILE A 130 7.79 80.00 -2.07
C ILE A 130 6.88 81.04 -1.40
N ALA A 131 5.75 80.61 -0.82
CA ALA A 131 4.83 81.51 -0.13
C ALA A 131 5.48 82.20 1.08
N ILE A 132 6.26 81.46 1.86
CA ILE A 132 7.02 82.00 3.00
C ILE A 132 8.03 83.04 2.53
N LEU A 133 8.79 82.76 1.45
CA LEU A 133 9.74 83.72 0.87
C LEU A 133 9.05 85.00 0.38
N ILE A 134 7.91 84.88 -0.31
CA ILE A 134 7.13 86.04 -0.75
C ILE A 134 6.65 86.86 0.45
N GLY A 135 6.10 86.20 1.48
CA GLY A 135 5.68 86.87 2.72
C GLY A 135 6.83 87.62 3.40
N PHE A 136 8.00 86.99 3.51
CA PHE A 136 9.19 87.62 4.07
C PHE A 136 9.63 88.86 3.27
N VAL A 137 9.71 88.75 1.95
CA VAL A 137 10.06 89.89 1.07
C VAL A 137 9.08 91.05 1.25
N LEU A 138 7.77 90.78 1.28
CA LEU A 138 6.75 91.81 1.51
C LEU A 138 6.93 92.50 2.87
N THR A 139 7.20 91.74 3.94
CA THR A 139 7.46 92.33 5.26
C THR A 139 8.72 93.21 5.28
N CYS A 140 9.80 92.79 4.62
CA CYS A 140 11.01 93.60 4.49
C CYS A 140 10.75 94.89 3.71
N VAL A 141 10.00 94.85 2.60
CA VAL A 141 9.66 96.04 1.82
C VAL A 141 8.83 97.01 2.64
N VAL A 142 7.83 96.54 3.38
CA VAL A 142 7.01 97.39 4.27
C VAL A 142 7.85 98.04 5.37
N HIS A 143 8.80 97.31 5.96
CA HIS A 143 9.71 97.87 6.97
C HIS A 143 10.69 98.88 6.38
N PHE A 144 11.12 98.73 5.13
CA PHE A 144 12.03 99.68 4.47
C PHE A 144 11.31 100.96 3.99
N LEU A 145 10.00 100.88 3.73
CA LEU A 145 9.17 102.01 3.28
C LEU A 145 8.60 102.87 4.45
N ARG A 146 8.83 102.45 5.70
CA ARG A 146 8.37 103.10 6.93
C ARG A 146 9.55 103.74 7.66
#